data_AF-A0A927XIX6-F1
#
_entry.id   AF-A0A927XIX6-F1
#
_cell.length_a   1.000
_cell.length_b   1.000
_cell.length_c   1.000
_cell.angle_alpha   90.00
_cell.angle_beta   90.00
_cell.angle_gamma   90.00
#
_symmetry.space_group_name_H-M   'P 1'
#
loop_
_entity.id
_entity.type
_entity.pdbx_description
1 polymer ?
#
loop_
_entity_poly.entity_id
_entity_poly.type
_entity_poly.pdbx_seq_one_letter_code
_entity_poly.pdbx_strand_id
1 'polypeptide(L)'
;IFVNFLNAMRTTRKKLPAGICQIGKSFRNEITPGNFIFRVLEFEQMELEFFCKPGEDLEWFNYWRSFCKNWLLSLGIKEEKLRLRDHEPEKLAFYSKATTDFEYLFPFGWGELWGIADRTDYDLKQHMEHSGKSMEYMDPVTNEKFIPYCVEPSVGVERLVLTFLCNAYDEEVLDEEKNDVRTVLHLHPALAPFKAAVLPLQKNKLGGLASEIYQDLSKYFMVDYDETGSIGKRYRRQDEIGTPVCITVDFDTENDQSVTVRDRDSMTQQRVKIADLKSYLEAMQQF
;
A
#
# COMPACT_ATOMS: atom_id res chain seq x y z
N ILE A 1 14.21 0.41 -16.46
CA ILE A 1 15.17 -0.43 -15.70
C ILE A 1 16.20 -1.13 -16.58
N PHE A 2 15.80 -1.94 -17.57
CA PHE A 2 16.70 -2.80 -18.38
C PHE A 2 17.92 -2.10 -19.01
N VAL A 3 17.75 -0.91 -19.59
CA VAL A 3 18.85 -0.13 -20.21
C VAL A 3 20.01 0.15 -19.23
N ASN A 4 19.70 0.25 -17.92
CA ASN A 4 20.68 0.51 -16.87
C ASN A 4 21.06 -0.73 -16.06
N PHE A 5 20.65 -1.93 -16.47
CA PHE A 5 20.89 -3.18 -15.73
C PHE A 5 22.35 -3.34 -15.30
N LEU A 6 23.29 -3.30 -16.25
CA LEU A 6 24.72 -3.46 -15.94
C LEU A 6 25.27 -2.35 -15.03
N ASN A 7 24.81 -1.11 -15.20
CA ASN A 7 25.23 0.02 -14.37
C ASN A 7 24.76 -0.18 -12.92
N ALA A 8 23.50 -0.59 -12.73
CA ALA A 8 22.93 -0.89 -11.43
C ALA A 8 23.66 -2.05 -10.75
N MET A 9 23.85 -3.16 -11.46
CA MET A 9 24.55 -4.34 -10.93
C MET A 9 26.01 -4.03 -10.55
N ARG A 10 26.74 -3.31 -11.41
CA ARG A 10 28.14 -2.92 -11.16
C ARG A 10 28.28 -1.97 -9.98
N THR A 11 27.40 -0.97 -9.88
CA THR A 11 27.48 0.07 -8.84
C THR A 11 27.12 -0.49 -7.47
N THR A 12 26.06 -1.30 -7.40
CA THR A 12 25.59 -1.90 -6.15
C THR A 12 26.38 -3.15 -5.75
N ARG A 13 27.16 -3.72 -6.68
CA ARG A 13 27.90 -4.98 -6.52
C ARG A 13 26.99 -6.15 -6.08
N LYS A 14 25.70 -6.08 -6.41
CA LYS A 14 24.75 -7.15 -6.12
C LYS A 14 25.08 -8.39 -6.96
N LYS A 15 24.83 -9.56 -6.39
CA LYS A 15 24.86 -10.84 -7.09
C LYS A 15 23.44 -11.25 -7.41
N LEU A 16 23.26 -12.03 -8.46
CA LEU A 16 21.96 -12.63 -8.74
C LEU A 16 21.65 -13.72 -7.71
N PRO A 17 20.37 -13.91 -7.35
CA PRO A 17 19.22 -13.16 -7.84
C PRO A 17 19.10 -11.75 -7.20
N ALA A 18 18.65 -10.76 -7.97
CA ALA A 18 18.56 -9.37 -7.51
C ALA A 18 17.42 -8.60 -8.20
N GLY A 19 16.76 -7.72 -7.44
CA GLY A 19 15.72 -6.83 -7.93
C GLY A 19 16.20 -5.40 -8.19
N ILE A 20 15.67 -4.76 -9.21
CA ILE A 20 15.71 -3.30 -9.40
C ILE A 20 14.28 -2.81 -9.40
N CYS A 21 13.94 -1.91 -8.47
CA CYS A 21 12.60 -1.33 -8.40
C CYS A 21 12.57 0.08 -8.97
N GLN A 22 11.43 0.48 -9.51
CA GLN A 22 11.16 1.86 -9.91
C GLN A 22 9.73 2.23 -9.52
N ILE A 23 9.57 3.45 -9.00
CA ILE A 23 8.28 4.10 -8.82
C ILE A 23 8.30 5.36 -9.68
N GLY A 24 7.30 5.53 -10.53
CA GLY A 24 7.24 6.71 -11.37
C GLY A 24 6.02 6.76 -12.28
N LYS A 25 5.90 7.90 -12.96
CA LYS A 25 4.80 8.18 -13.88
C LYS A 25 4.94 7.40 -15.18
N SER A 26 3.81 6.86 -15.63
CA SER A 26 3.61 6.21 -16.90
C SER A 26 2.45 6.84 -17.63
N PHE A 27 2.48 6.76 -18.96
CA PHE A 27 1.49 7.36 -19.83
C PHE A 27 0.94 6.31 -20.79
N ARG A 28 -0.39 6.23 -20.92
CA ARG A 28 -1.07 5.39 -21.92
C ARG A 28 -2.09 6.26 -22.64
N ASN A 29 -2.05 6.25 -23.97
CA ASN A 29 -3.02 6.98 -24.79
C ASN A 29 -4.35 6.20 -24.86
N GLU A 30 -5.03 6.10 -23.72
CA GLU A 30 -6.27 5.35 -23.53
C GLU A 30 -7.40 5.97 -24.37
N ILE A 31 -8.09 5.14 -25.15
CA ILE A 31 -9.16 5.60 -26.06
C ILE A 31 -10.38 6.05 -25.25
N THR A 32 -10.72 5.29 -24.21
CA THR A 32 -11.88 5.56 -23.35
C THR A 32 -11.47 5.53 -21.88
N PRO A 33 -11.03 6.68 -21.33
CA PRO A 33 -10.88 6.85 -19.89
C PRO A 33 -12.19 6.55 -19.15
N GLY A 34 -12.12 6.09 -17.89
CA GLY A 34 -13.32 5.73 -17.16
C GLY A 34 -13.06 5.16 -15.77
N ASN A 35 -14.16 4.91 -15.04
CA ASN A 35 -14.15 4.37 -13.68
C ASN A 35 -13.24 5.18 -12.73
N PHE A 36 -13.44 6.50 -12.71
CA PHE A 36 -12.69 7.44 -11.88
C PHE A 36 -11.17 7.38 -12.15
N ILE A 37 -10.35 6.95 -11.19
CA ILE A 37 -8.89 6.84 -11.33
C ILE A 37 -8.43 5.47 -11.88
N PHE A 38 -9.34 4.56 -12.23
CA PHE A 38 -8.99 3.20 -12.66
C PHE A 38 -8.42 3.14 -14.09
N ARG A 39 -8.95 3.97 -15.01
CA ARG A 39 -8.46 4.12 -16.40
C ARG A 39 -8.21 5.58 -16.71
N VAL A 40 -6.93 5.96 -16.70
CA VAL A 40 -6.45 7.33 -16.88
C VAL A 40 -5.30 7.36 -17.89
N LEU A 41 -4.97 8.56 -18.39
CA LEU A 41 -3.90 8.76 -19.37
C LEU A 41 -2.50 8.84 -18.74
N GLU A 42 -2.44 9.28 -17.49
CA GLU A 42 -1.23 9.42 -16.67
C GLU A 42 -1.50 8.76 -15.33
N PHE A 43 -0.59 7.90 -14.88
CA PHE A 43 -0.69 7.16 -13.62
C PHE A 43 0.70 6.80 -13.10
N GLU A 44 0.82 6.51 -11.81
CA GLU A 44 2.05 6.01 -11.21
C GLU A 44 2.09 4.48 -11.19
N GLN A 45 3.23 3.91 -11.56
CA GLN A 45 3.49 2.48 -11.44
C GLN A 45 4.58 2.22 -10.42
N MET A 46 4.42 1.12 -9.69
CA MET A 46 5.49 0.50 -8.94
C MET A 46 5.85 -0.81 -9.64
N GLU A 47 7.09 -0.88 -10.13
CA GLU A 47 7.58 -2.02 -10.89
C GLU A 47 8.84 -2.55 -10.23
N LEU A 48 8.93 -3.87 -10.15
CA LEU A 48 10.14 -4.59 -9.74
C LEU A 48 10.56 -5.48 -10.91
N GLU A 49 11.77 -5.28 -11.41
CA GLU A 49 12.41 -6.22 -12.32
C GLU A 49 13.33 -7.11 -11.50
N PHE A 50 12.93 -8.37 -11.30
CA PHE A 50 13.68 -9.35 -10.52
C PHE A 50 14.47 -10.28 -11.44
N PHE A 51 15.79 -10.07 -11.45
CA PHE A 51 16.72 -10.83 -12.29
C PHE A 51 17.20 -12.09 -11.57
N CYS A 52 17.13 -13.23 -12.27
CA CYS A 52 17.52 -14.54 -11.76
C CYS A 52 18.28 -15.36 -12.81
N LYS A 53 18.85 -16.50 -12.39
CA LYS A 53 19.52 -17.43 -13.32
C LYS A 53 18.45 -18.15 -14.17
N PRO A 54 18.69 -18.35 -15.48
CA PRO A 54 17.79 -19.16 -16.31
C PRO A 54 17.55 -20.55 -15.69
N GLY A 55 16.29 -20.95 -15.57
CA GLY A 55 15.89 -22.21 -14.94
C GLY A 55 15.40 -22.07 -13.48
N GLU A 56 15.67 -20.95 -12.82
CA GLU A 56 15.15 -20.63 -11.47
C GLU A 56 13.91 -19.72 -11.52
N ASP A 57 13.59 -19.19 -12.70
CA ASP A 57 12.54 -18.20 -12.95
C ASP A 57 11.16 -18.57 -12.40
N LEU A 58 10.69 -19.81 -12.62
CA LEU A 58 9.39 -20.26 -12.11
C LEU A 58 9.33 -20.36 -10.58
N GLU A 59 10.45 -20.62 -9.90
CA GLU A 59 10.49 -20.59 -8.44
C GLU A 59 10.29 -19.16 -7.94
N TRP A 60 11.01 -18.21 -8.54
CA TRP A 60 10.89 -16.78 -8.23
C TRP A 60 9.53 -16.20 -8.61
N PHE A 61 8.93 -16.65 -9.72
CA PHE A 61 7.57 -16.30 -10.12
C PHE A 61 6.56 -16.69 -9.03
N ASN A 62 6.63 -17.94 -8.56
CA ASN A 62 5.74 -18.43 -7.50
C ASN A 62 5.98 -17.73 -6.15
N TYR A 63 7.24 -17.41 -5.84
CA TYR A 63 7.59 -16.62 -4.67
C TYR A 63 6.93 -15.24 -4.72
N TRP A 64 7.13 -14.48 -5.81
CA TRP A 64 6.58 -13.13 -5.95
C TRP A 64 5.05 -13.13 -6.00
N ARG A 65 4.44 -14.13 -6.65
CA ARG A 65 2.99 -14.37 -6.61
C ARG A 65 2.47 -14.54 -5.20
N SER A 66 3.12 -15.39 -4.41
CA SER A 66 2.71 -15.63 -3.02
C SER A 66 2.95 -14.38 -2.16
N PHE A 67 4.08 -13.70 -2.34
CA PHE A 67 4.43 -12.48 -1.64
C PHE A 67 3.40 -11.37 -1.88
N CYS A 68 3.09 -11.05 -3.15
CA CYS A 68 2.14 -9.99 -3.48
C CYS A 68 0.73 -10.31 -2.96
N LYS A 69 0.29 -11.58 -3.02
CA LYS A 69 -0.99 -12.01 -2.42
C LYS A 69 -0.98 -11.74 -0.91
N ASN A 70 0.03 -12.23 -0.21
CA ASN A 70 0.10 -12.11 1.24
C ASN A 70 0.25 -10.65 1.68
N TRP A 71 0.96 -9.81 0.91
CA TRP A 71 1.07 -8.38 1.16
C TRP A 71 -0.30 -7.69 1.11
N LEU A 72 -1.11 -7.96 0.08
CA LEU A 72 -2.47 -7.42 -0.01
C LEU A 72 -3.35 -7.88 1.17
N LEU A 73 -3.28 -9.17 1.53
CA LEU A 73 -4.04 -9.72 2.65
C LEU A 73 -3.60 -9.13 4.01
N SER A 74 -2.30 -8.97 4.24
CA SER A 74 -1.76 -8.35 5.46
C SER A 74 -2.22 -6.91 5.64
N LEU A 75 -2.55 -6.21 4.54
CA LEU A 75 -3.11 -4.86 4.54
C LEU A 75 -4.64 -4.83 4.56
N GLY A 76 -5.28 -5.97 4.86
CA GLY A 76 -6.72 -6.05 5.11
C GLY A 76 -7.59 -6.21 3.86
N ILE A 77 -7.03 -6.51 2.69
CA ILE A 77 -7.84 -6.88 1.53
C ILE A 77 -8.62 -8.16 1.82
N LYS A 78 -9.93 -8.12 1.62
CA LYS A 78 -10.83 -9.25 1.80
C LYS A 78 -10.57 -10.33 0.74
N GLU A 79 -10.28 -11.56 1.14
CA GLU A 79 -9.90 -12.64 0.22
C GLU A 79 -11.01 -12.95 -0.79
N GLU A 80 -12.28 -12.85 -0.40
CA GLU A 80 -13.43 -13.06 -1.29
C GLU A 80 -13.54 -12.02 -2.43
N LYS A 81 -12.87 -10.87 -2.29
CA LYS A 81 -12.81 -9.82 -3.32
C LYS A 81 -11.53 -9.89 -4.15
N LEU A 82 -10.61 -10.82 -3.88
CA LEU A 82 -9.35 -10.97 -4.56
C LEU A 82 -9.27 -12.31 -5.28
N ARG A 83 -8.94 -12.31 -6.57
CA ARG A 83 -8.67 -13.55 -7.31
C ARG A 83 -7.41 -13.43 -8.15
N LEU A 84 -6.75 -14.56 -8.35
CA LEU A 84 -5.55 -14.67 -9.18
C LEU A 84 -5.95 -15.42 -10.46
N ARG A 85 -5.75 -14.77 -11.60
CA ARG A 85 -6.09 -15.29 -12.93
C ARG A 85 -4.81 -15.55 -13.70
N ASP A 86 -4.46 -16.82 -13.83
CA ASP A 86 -3.35 -17.25 -14.68
C ASP A 86 -3.76 -17.13 -16.15
N HIS A 87 -2.86 -16.61 -16.99
CA HIS A 87 -3.13 -16.47 -18.43
C HIS A 87 -3.08 -17.82 -19.12
N GLU A 88 -4.04 -18.07 -20.01
CA GLU A 88 -3.99 -19.22 -20.92
C GLU A 88 -2.80 -19.08 -21.88
N PRO A 89 -2.21 -20.19 -22.36
CA PRO A 89 -1.04 -20.15 -23.24
C PRO A 89 -1.21 -19.24 -24.47
N GLU A 90 -2.43 -19.14 -25.01
CA GLU A 90 -2.76 -18.33 -26.19
C GLU A 90 -2.84 -16.83 -25.89
N LYS A 91 -2.98 -16.45 -24.61
CA LYS A 91 -3.06 -15.06 -24.13
C LYS A 91 -1.74 -14.56 -23.55
N LEU A 92 -0.77 -15.45 -23.33
CA LEU A 92 0.58 -15.05 -22.92
C LEU A 92 1.20 -14.15 -23.99
N ALA A 93 1.86 -13.08 -23.55
CA ALA A 93 2.76 -12.37 -24.44
C ALA A 93 3.80 -13.35 -24.98
N PHE A 94 4.22 -13.20 -26.24
CA PHE A 94 5.10 -14.16 -26.91
C PHE A 94 6.47 -14.36 -26.23
N TYR A 95 6.84 -13.46 -25.32
CA TYR A 95 8.06 -13.51 -24.50
C TYR A 95 7.82 -13.97 -23.06
N SER A 96 6.56 -14.16 -22.65
CA SER A 96 6.20 -14.56 -21.30
C SER A 96 6.06 -16.07 -21.18
N LYS A 97 6.71 -16.65 -20.17
CA LYS A 97 6.59 -18.07 -19.84
C LYS A 97 5.42 -18.34 -18.90
N ALA A 98 5.08 -17.38 -18.03
CA ALA A 98 3.94 -17.43 -17.14
C ALA A 98 3.50 -15.99 -16.78
N THR A 99 2.19 -15.75 -16.74
CA THR A 99 1.62 -14.48 -16.28
C THR A 99 0.41 -14.74 -15.40
N THR A 100 0.36 -14.08 -14.24
CA THR A 100 -0.79 -14.05 -13.34
C THR A 100 -1.24 -12.61 -13.15
N ASP A 101 -2.51 -12.33 -13.42
CA ASP A 101 -3.15 -11.08 -13.03
C ASP A 101 -3.89 -11.26 -11.70
N PHE A 102 -3.63 -10.37 -10.76
CA PHE A 102 -4.44 -10.19 -9.58
C PHE A 102 -5.60 -9.30 -9.98
N GLU A 103 -6.81 -9.73 -9.68
CA GLU A 103 -8.03 -8.98 -9.95
C GLU A 103 -8.77 -8.71 -8.64
N TYR A 104 -9.26 -7.48 -8.50
CA TYR A 104 -10.09 -7.06 -7.38
C TYR A 104 -11.53 -6.82 -7.82
N LEU A 105 -12.48 -7.16 -6.96
CA LEU A 105 -13.91 -6.93 -7.18
C LEU A 105 -14.29 -5.50 -6.77
N PHE A 106 -14.25 -4.58 -7.73
CA PHE A 106 -14.69 -3.19 -7.57
C PHE A 106 -16.23 -3.09 -7.63
N PRO A 107 -16.81 -1.94 -7.23
CA PRO A 107 -18.24 -1.68 -7.44
C PRO A 107 -18.71 -1.81 -8.90
N PHE A 108 -17.80 -1.66 -9.86
CA PHE A 108 -18.05 -1.83 -11.29
C PHE A 108 -17.68 -3.23 -11.83
N GLY A 109 -17.36 -4.18 -10.95
CA GLY A 109 -16.99 -5.56 -11.31
C GLY A 109 -15.50 -5.87 -11.18
N TRP A 110 -15.08 -7.02 -11.68
CA TRP A 110 -13.69 -7.48 -11.63
C TRP A 110 -12.78 -6.60 -12.50
N GLY A 111 -11.70 -6.11 -11.91
CA GLY A 111 -10.67 -5.34 -12.60
C GLY A 111 -9.27 -5.79 -12.22
N GLU A 112 -8.36 -5.75 -13.18
CA GLU A 112 -6.93 -6.04 -12.99
C GLU A 112 -6.28 -5.02 -12.05
N LEU A 113 -5.53 -5.51 -11.08
CA LEU A 113 -4.86 -4.74 -10.03
C LEU A 113 -3.34 -4.81 -10.17
N TRP A 114 -2.79 -6.03 -10.19
CA TRP A 114 -1.36 -6.29 -10.12
C TRP A 114 -1.01 -7.43 -11.08
N GLY A 115 -0.10 -7.20 -12.01
CA GLY A 115 0.41 -8.24 -12.91
C GLY A 115 1.73 -8.82 -12.39
N ILE A 116 1.89 -10.14 -12.50
CA ILE A 116 3.17 -10.81 -12.30
C ILE A 116 3.50 -11.60 -13.56
N ALA A 117 4.64 -11.31 -14.18
CA ALA A 117 5.05 -11.93 -15.44
C ALA A 117 6.48 -12.49 -15.34
N ASP A 118 6.69 -13.71 -15.81
CA ASP A 118 8.01 -14.24 -16.13
C ASP A 118 8.30 -13.96 -17.60
N ARG A 119 9.17 -12.99 -17.86
CA ARG A 119 9.50 -12.46 -19.19
C ARG A 119 10.77 -13.06 -19.77
N THR A 120 11.36 -14.06 -19.10
CA THR A 120 12.61 -14.72 -19.51
C THR A 120 13.73 -13.72 -19.80
N ASP A 121 14.53 -13.92 -20.84
CA ASP A 121 15.66 -13.04 -21.22
C ASP A 121 15.30 -11.98 -22.27
N TYR A 122 14.04 -11.92 -22.69
CA TYR A 122 13.62 -11.19 -23.88
C TYR A 122 14.06 -9.72 -23.86
N ASP A 123 13.77 -8.99 -22.78
CA ASP A 123 14.03 -7.55 -22.69
C ASP A 123 15.52 -7.21 -22.77
N LEU A 124 16.35 -7.93 -22.02
CA LEU A 124 17.80 -7.75 -22.04
C LEU A 124 18.38 -8.16 -23.40
N LYS A 125 17.86 -9.23 -24.02
CA LYS A 125 18.30 -9.70 -25.33
C LYS A 125 17.99 -8.69 -26.43
N GLN A 126 16.78 -8.13 -26.45
CA GLN A 126 16.39 -7.09 -27.41
C GLN A 126 17.24 -5.83 -27.23
N HIS A 127 17.47 -5.39 -25.99
CA HIS A 127 18.37 -4.25 -25.74
C HIS A 127 19.81 -4.54 -26.16
N MET A 128 20.32 -5.76 -25.92
CA MET A 128 21.66 -6.17 -26.35
C MET A 128 21.80 -6.15 -27.87
N GLU A 129 20.83 -6.73 -28.58
CA GLU A 129 20.82 -6.83 -30.05
C GLU A 129 20.81 -5.45 -30.70
N HIS A 130 19.92 -4.55 -30.27
CA HIS A 130 19.77 -3.24 -30.89
C HIS A 130 20.81 -2.20 -30.45
N SER A 131 21.41 -2.34 -29.27
CA SER A 131 22.45 -1.41 -28.78
C SER A 131 23.88 -1.84 -29.12
N GLY A 132 24.10 -3.13 -29.42
CA GLY A 132 25.43 -3.71 -29.58
C GLY A 132 26.26 -3.75 -28.29
N LYS A 133 25.65 -3.47 -27.13
CA LYS A 133 26.28 -3.59 -25.81
C LYS A 133 25.85 -4.91 -25.18
N SER A 134 26.82 -5.73 -24.77
CA SER A 134 26.53 -6.96 -24.03
C SER A 134 25.69 -6.64 -22.80
N MET A 135 24.65 -7.44 -22.57
CA MET A 135 23.83 -7.44 -21.34
C MET A 135 24.07 -8.72 -20.52
N GLU A 136 25.11 -9.49 -20.85
CA GLU A 136 25.44 -10.72 -20.15
C GLU A 136 25.93 -10.42 -18.72
N TYR A 137 25.41 -11.19 -17.78
CA TYR A 137 25.92 -11.27 -16.42
C TYR A 137 26.97 -12.37 -16.33
N MET A 138 28.08 -12.08 -15.64
CA MET A 138 29.11 -13.08 -15.32
C MET A 138 28.97 -13.46 -13.85
N ASP A 139 28.63 -14.71 -13.58
CA ASP A 139 28.54 -15.24 -12.23
C ASP A 139 29.93 -15.25 -11.57
N PRO A 140 30.14 -14.56 -10.44
CA PRO A 140 31.46 -14.47 -9.82
C PRO A 140 31.91 -15.78 -9.14
N VAL A 141 31.00 -16.75 -8.97
CA VAL A 141 31.27 -18.06 -8.37
C VAL A 141 31.56 -19.09 -9.46
N THR A 142 30.71 -19.17 -10.50
CA THR A 142 30.86 -20.18 -11.56
C THR A 142 31.67 -19.70 -12.76
N ASN A 143 31.88 -18.39 -12.90
CA ASN A 143 32.43 -17.72 -14.10
C ASN A 143 31.61 -17.95 -15.39
N GLU A 144 30.39 -18.47 -15.27
CA GLU A 144 29.48 -18.61 -16.40
C GLU A 144 28.93 -17.24 -16.82
N LYS A 145 28.82 -17.03 -18.13
CA LYS A 145 28.16 -15.87 -18.71
C LYS A 145 26.81 -16.27 -19.26
N PHE A 146 25.78 -15.50 -18.91
CA PHE A 146 24.43 -15.71 -19.41
C PHE A 146 23.63 -14.40 -19.37
N ILE A 147 22.52 -14.36 -20.10
CA ILE A 147 21.54 -13.28 -19.97
C ILE A 147 20.57 -13.68 -18.87
N PRO A 148 20.43 -12.88 -17.79
CA PRO A 148 19.50 -13.18 -16.71
C PRO A 148 18.05 -13.21 -17.18
N TYR A 149 17.24 -14.06 -16.55
CA TYR A 149 15.79 -14.04 -16.74
C TYR A 149 15.15 -13.01 -15.81
N CYS A 150 14.04 -12.40 -16.23
CA CYS A 150 13.32 -11.39 -15.46
C CYS A 150 11.92 -11.86 -15.04
N VAL A 151 11.65 -11.78 -13.75
CA VAL A 151 10.30 -11.88 -13.18
C VAL A 151 9.87 -10.48 -12.75
N GLU A 152 8.72 -10.03 -13.24
CA GLU A 152 8.22 -8.67 -13.06
C GLU A 152 6.90 -8.67 -12.29
N PRO A 153 6.88 -8.22 -11.03
CA PRO A 153 5.69 -7.69 -10.41
C PRO A 153 5.49 -6.21 -10.78
N SER A 154 4.38 -5.88 -11.44
CA SER A 154 4.00 -4.52 -11.84
C SER A 154 2.61 -4.16 -11.35
N VAL A 155 2.49 -3.03 -10.66
CA VAL A 155 1.23 -2.57 -10.06
C VAL A 155 1.01 -1.08 -10.27
N GLY A 156 -0.22 -0.70 -10.60
CA GLY A 156 -0.65 0.70 -10.67
C GLY A 156 -0.99 1.25 -9.28
N VAL A 157 -0.37 2.35 -8.88
CA VAL A 157 -0.57 2.98 -7.57
C VAL A 157 -2.02 3.43 -7.40
N GLU A 158 -2.61 4.06 -8.43
CA GLU A 158 -3.98 4.55 -8.41
C GLU A 158 -4.99 3.41 -8.26
N ARG A 159 -4.71 2.26 -8.89
CA ARG A 159 -5.56 1.07 -8.75
C ARG A 159 -5.45 0.46 -7.36
N LEU A 160 -4.24 0.45 -6.77
CA LEU A 160 -4.06 0.05 -5.36
C LEU A 160 -4.83 0.99 -4.42
N VAL A 161 -4.69 2.30 -4.59
CA VAL A 161 -5.41 3.29 -3.76
C VAL A 161 -6.91 3.09 -3.88
N LEU A 162 -7.45 2.98 -5.11
CA LEU A 162 -8.87 2.72 -5.33
C LEU A 162 -9.31 1.39 -4.69
N THR A 163 -8.49 0.36 -4.78
CA THR A 163 -8.75 -0.95 -4.17
C THR A 163 -8.88 -0.84 -2.65
N PHE A 164 -7.92 -0.19 -1.97
CA PHE A 164 -7.97 0.00 -0.54
C PHE A 164 -9.15 0.86 -0.10
N LEU A 165 -9.48 1.92 -0.84
CA LEU A 165 -10.66 2.75 -0.57
C LEU A 165 -11.97 1.94 -0.69
N CYS A 166 -12.14 1.19 -1.79
CA CYS A 166 -13.32 0.34 -1.98
C CYS A 166 -13.38 -0.84 -1.00
N ASN A 167 -12.24 -1.32 -0.50
CA ASN A 167 -12.19 -2.38 0.49
C ASN A 167 -12.55 -1.89 1.89
N ALA A 168 -12.13 -0.66 2.23
CA ALA A 168 -12.29 -0.04 3.53
C ALA A 168 -13.65 0.66 3.74
N TYR A 169 -14.31 1.11 2.67
CA TYR A 169 -15.59 1.83 2.76
C TYR A 169 -16.70 0.98 3.39
N ASP A 170 -17.33 1.54 4.41
CA ASP A 170 -18.54 0.99 5.03
C ASP A 170 -19.51 2.10 5.47
N GLU A 171 -20.80 1.76 5.49
CA GLU A 171 -21.88 2.57 6.06
C GLU A 171 -22.55 1.76 7.17
N GLU A 172 -22.16 2.03 8.41
CA GLU A 172 -22.65 1.29 9.57
C GLU A 172 -23.89 1.96 10.18
N VAL A 173 -24.96 1.19 10.32
CA VAL A 173 -26.17 1.62 11.06
C VAL A 173 -25.94 1.40 12.56
N LEU A 174 -25.90 2.49 13.31
CA LEU A 174 -25.66 2.46 14.76
C LEU A 174 -26.95 2.46 15.58
N ASP A 175 -28.01 3.07 15.05
CA ASP A 175 -29.34 3.07 15.64
C ASP A 175 -30.39 3.21 14.53
N GLU A 176 -31.06 2.11 14.19
CA GLU A 176 -32.10 2.07 13.16
C GLU A 176 -33.29 2.96 13.50
N GLU A 177 -33.68 3.05 14.77
CA GLU A 177 -34.85 3.85 15.20
C GLU A 177 -34.60 5.35 15.05
N LYS A 178 -33.34 5.77 15.23
CA LYS A 178 -32.92 7.17 15.07
C LYS A 178 -32.36 7.51 13.70
N ASN A 179 -32.29 6.53 12.79
CA ASN A 179 -31.64 6.66 11.49
C ASN A 179 -30.19 7.18 11.62
N ASP A 180 -29.46 6.72 12.63
CA ASP A 180 -28.06 7.09 12.87
C ASP A 180 -27.14 6.14 12.09
N VAL A 181 -26.60 6.65 11.00
CA VAL A 181 -25.65 5.94 10.12
C VAL A 181 -24.32 6.67 10.18
N ARG A 182 -23.22 5.91 10.23
CA ARG A 182 -21.88 6.46 10.07
C ARG A 182 -21.23 5.93 8.80
N THR A 183 -20.60 6.83 8.06
CA THR A 183 -19.63 6.46 7.02
C THR A 183 -18.26 6.29 7.68
N VAL A 184 -17.58 5.20 7.37
CA VAL A 184 -16.26 4.89 7.93
C VAL A 184 -15.36 4.26 6.87
N LEU A 185 -14.08 4.61 6.90
CA LEU A 185 -13.04 3.94 6.13
C LEU A 185 -12.22 3.05 7.07
N HIS A 186 -12.44 1.74 7.01
CA HIS A 186 -11.67 0.72 7.72
C HIS A 186 -10.26 0.48 7.12
N LEU A 187 -9.52 1.56 6.86
CA LEU A 187 -8.16 1.46 6.35
C LEU A 187 -7.27 0.77 7.38
N HIS A 188 -6.39 -0.12 6.93
CA HIS A 188 -5.32 -0.63 7.79
C HIS A 188 -4.53 0.55 8.40
N PRO A 189 -4.15 0.56 9.68
CA PRO A 189 -3.49 1.70 10.29
C PRO A 189 -2.21 2.14 9.57
N ALA A 190 -1.48 1.21 8.95
CA ALA A 190 -0.33 1.50 8.09
C ALA A 190 -0.68 2.38 6.87
N LEU A 191 -1.88 2.24 6.31
CA LEU A 191 -2.38 2.95 5.14
C LEU A 191 -3.13 4.24 5.47
N ALA A 192 -3.63 4.39 6.70
CA ALA A 192 -4.43 5.55 7.08
C ALA A 192 -3.66 6.88 6.88
N PRO A 193 -4.26 7.91 6.25
CA PRO A 193 -3.60 9.20 6.00
C PRO A 193 -3.11 9.89 7.27
N PHE A 194 -3.94 9.84 8.32
CA PHE A 194 -3.59 10.24 9.68
C PHE A 194 -3.58 9.01 10.58
N LYS A 195 -2.56 8.92 11.45
CA LYS A 195 -2.41 7.80 12.41
C LYS A 195 -3.22 8.04 13.68
N ALA A 196 -3.43 9.30 14.02
CA ALA A 196 -4.24 9.71 15.16
C ALA A 196 -4.83 11.11 14.94
N ALA A 197 -5.87 11.44 15.70
CA ALA A 197 -6.37 12.81 15.84
C ALA A 197 -6.41 13.21 17.31
N VAL A 198 -5.90 14.39 17.67
CA VAL A 198 -5.93 14.91 19.04
C VAL A 198 -7.08 15.89 19.21
N LEU A 199 -7.98 15.60 20.14
CA LEU A 199 -9.29 16.24 20.26
C LEU A 199 -9.51 16.75 21.71
N PRO A 200 -9.39 18.05 22.01
CA PRO A 200 -9.72 18.57 23.34
C PRO A 200 -11.23 18.51 23.59
N LEU A 201 -11.67 18.01 24.75
CA LEU A 201 -13.10 17.94 25.10
C LEU A 201 -13.71 19.36 25.16
N GLN A 202 -12.98 20.32 25.70
CA GLN A 202 -13.35 21.74 25.74
C GLN A 202 -12.17 22.63 25.36
N LYS A 203 -12.27 23.27 24.18
CA LYS A 203 -11.26 24.17 23.60
C LYS A 203 -10.63 25.15 24.60
N ASN A 204 -11.46 25.96 25.27
CA ASN A 204 -10.96 27.07 26.10
C ASN A 204 -10.20 26.64 27.36
N LYS A 205 -10.29 25.38 27.78
CA LYS A 205 -9.66 24.88 29.00
C LYS A 205 -8.56 23.87 28.71
N LEU A 206 -8.76 23.04 27.70
CA LEU A 206 -7.89 21.88 27.41
C LEU A 206 -7.07 22.05 26.13
N GLY A 207 -7.30 23.12 25.37
CA GLY A 207 -6.61 23.35 24.08
C GLY A 207 -5.10 23.48 24.20
N GLY A 208 -4.58 24.06 25.29
CA GLY A 208 -3.14 24.17 25.53
C GLY A 208 -2.48 22.78 25.63
N LEU A 209 -2.97 21.96 26.57
CA LEU A 209 -2.47 20.59 26.77
C LEU A 209 -2.67 19.70 25.54
N ALA A 210 -3.81 19.82 24.85
CA ALA A 210 -4.04 19.09 23.61
C ALA A 210 -3.08 19.51 22.49
N SER A 211 -2.74 20.80 22.41
CA SER A 211 -1.74 21.30 21.45
C SER A 211 -0.35 20.74 21.75
N GLU A 212 0.04 20.63 23.02
CA GLU A 212 1.32 20.03 23.42
C GLU A 212 1.42 18.56 23.02
N ILE A 213 0.38 17.76 23.32
CA ILE A 213 0.32 16.34 22.93
C ILE A 213 0.36 16.20 21.40
N TYR A 214 -0.40 17.02 20.69
CA TYR A 214 -0.41 17.06 19.23
C TYR A 214 0.99 17.35 18.66
N GLN A 215 1.67 18.38 19.16
CA GLN A 215 3.00 18.77 18.70
C GLN A 215 4.04 17.70 18.98
N ASP A 216 3.93 16.99 20.10
CA ASP A 216 4.86 15.91 20.42
C ASP A 216 4.68 14.71 19.48
N LEU A 217 3.44 14.26 19.27
CA LEU A 217 3.15 13.13 18.39
C LEU A 217 3.42 13.45 16.90
N SER A 218 3.23 14.69 16.49
CA SER A 218 3.47 15.15 15.10
C SER A 218 4.95 15.08 14.69
N LYS A 219 5.88 14.91 15.65
CA LYS A 219 7.30 14.66 15.34
C LYS A 219 7.54 13.27 14.74
N TYR A 220 6.60 12.34 14.94
CA TYR A 220 6.76 10.94 14.59
C TYR A 220 5.70 10.44 13.61
N PHE A 221 4.49 11.01 13.65
CA PHE A 221 3.35 10.55 12.86
C PHE A 221 2.62 11.70 12.17
N MET A 222 1.87 11.35 11.13
CA MET A 222 0.81 12.21 10.61
C MET A 222 -0.33 12.23 11.63
N VAL A 223 -0.49 13.36 12.33
CA VAL A 223 -1.52 13.56 13.35
C VAL A 223 -2.40 14.73 12.93
N ASP A 224 -3.70 14.61 13.16
CA ASP A 224 -4.66 15.71 12.97
C ASP A 224 -5.03 16.36 14.32
N TYR A 225 -5.52 17.60 14.28
CA TYR A 225 -6.01 18.32 15.46
C TYR A 225 -7.34 19.01 15.15
N ASP A 226 -8.37 18.70 15.93
CA ASP A 226 -9.69 19.30 15.76
C ASP A 226 -10.34 19.65 17.11
N GLU A 227 -10.75 20.91 17.25
CA GLU A 227 -11.41 21.47 18.43
C GLU A 227 -12.80 22.07 18.11
N THR A 228 -13.30 21.84 16.89
CA THR A 228 -14.53 22.44 16.37
C THR A 228 -15.73 21.50 16.50
N GLY A 229 -16.82 21.98 17.09
CA GLY A 229 -18.04 21.19 17.28
C GLY A 229 -17.96 20.19 18.44
N SER A 230 -19.01 19.37 18.58
CA SER A 230 -19.08 18.35 19.64
C SER A 230 -18.04 17.24 19.39
N ILE A 231 -17.62 16.56 20.46
CA ILE A 231 -16.65 15.46 20.34
C ILE A 231 -17.13 14.35 19.41
N GLY A 232 -18.42 14.01 19.44
CA GLY A 232 -19.02 13.03 18.54
C GLY A 232 -18.93 13.43 17.06
N LYS A 233 -19.14 14.71 16.73
CA LYS A 233 -18.97 15.20 15.34
C LYS A 233 -17.52 15.12 14.88
N ARG A 234 -16.57 15.33 15.78
CA ARG A 234 -15.15 15.21 15.48
C ARG A 234 -14.75 13.75 15.26
N TYR A 235 -15.22 12.83 16.10
CA TYR A 235 -15.06 11.40 15.85
C TYR A 235 -15.63 10.98 14.48
N ARG A 236 -16.82 11.45 14.10
CA ARG A 236 -17.42 11.15 12.77
C ARG A 236 -16.52 11.57 11.60
N ARG A 237 -15.97 12.79 11.62
CA ARG A 237 -15.02 13.26 10.58
C ARG A 237 -13.79 12.37 10.47
N GLN A 238 -13.28 11.90 11.61
CA GLN A 238 -12.10 11.05 11.67
C GLN A 238 -12.40 9.62 11.21
N ASP A 239 -13.58 9.09 11.56
CA ASP A 239 -14.10 7.81 11.03
C ASP A 239 -14.21 7.87 9.49
N GLU A 240 -14.77 8.97 8.94
CA GLU A 240 -14.95 9.20 7.49
C GLU A 240 -13.64 9.19 6.69
N ILE A 241 -12.54 9.68 7.27
CA ILE A 241 -11.21 9.70 6.62
C ILE A 241 -10.32 8.51 7.03
N GLY A 242 -10.85 7.61 7.86
CA GLY A 242 -10.21 6.37 8.26
C GLY A 242 -9.08 6.50 9.28
N THR A 243 -9.05 7.58 10.07
CA THR A 243 -8.09 7.75 11.16
C THR A 243 -8.27 6.64 12.21
N PRO A 244 -7.26 5.80 12.50
CA PRO A 244 -7.43 4.61 13.33
C PRO A 244 -7.81 4.91 14.78
N VAL A 245 -7.27 6.00 15.33
CA VAL A 245 -7.55 6.38 16.73
C VAL A 245 -7.77 7.87 16.92
N CYS A 246 -8.70 8.20 17.80
CA CYS A 246 -8.90 9.56 18.29
C CYS A 246 -8.46 9.65 19.75
N ILE A 247 -7.58 10.61 20.05
CA ILE A 247 -7.02 10.88 21.36
C ILE A 247 -7.76 12.07 21.96
N THR A 248 -8.61 11.81 22.94
CA THR A 248 -9.40 12.84 23.61
C THR A 248 -8.71 13.28 24.90
N VAL A 249 -8.48 14.59 24.98
CA VAL A 249 -7.96 15.27 26.17
C VAL A 249 -9.14 15.78 26.98
N ASP A 250 -9.31 15.25 28.19
CA ASP A 250 -10.41 15.56 29.11
C ASP A 250 -9.91 16.27 30.37
N PHE A 251 -10.83 16.58 31.30
CA PHE A 251 -10.49 17.31 32.52
C PHE A 251 -9.64 16.51 33.51
N ASP A 252 -9.65 15.18 33.39
CA ASP A 252 -8.89 14.31 34.27
C ASP A 252 -7.45 14.13 33.78
N THR A 253 -7.19 14.37 32.47
CA THR A 253 -5.87 14.25 31.86
C THR A 253 -4.77 15.01 32.59
N GLU A 254 -5.03 16.22 33.07
CA GLU A 254 -4.01 17.01 33.78
C GLU A 254 -3.60 16.32 35.10
N ASN A 255 -4.56 15.68 35.78
CA ASN A 255 -4.35 15.04 37.08
C ASN A 255 -3.71 13.65 36.95
N ASP A 256 -4.15 12.84 35.99
CA ASP A 256 -3.73 11.44 35.86
C ASP A 256 -2.72 11.17 34.74
N GLN A 257 -2.33 12.22 34.00
CA GLN A 257 -1.39 12.17 32.88
C GLN A 257 -1.78 11.12 31.82
N SER A 258 -3.08 10.90 31.66
CA SER A 258 -3.66 9.93 30.75
C SER A 258 -4.71 10.57 29.84
N VAL A 259 -4.87 10.01 28.66
CA VAL A 259 -5.85 10.44 27.67
C VAL A 259 -6.78 9.31 27.32
N THR A 260 -7.96 9.66 26.83
CA THR A 260 -8.93 8.68 26.35
C THR A 260 -8.66 8.39 24.88
N VAL A 261 -8.22 7.19 24.55
CA VAL A 261 -7.98 6.74 23.17
C VAL A 261 -9.22 5.97 22.71
N ARG A 262 -9.87 6.46 21.66
CA ARG A 262 -10.99 5.80 20.98
C ARG A 262 -10.48 5.08 19.73
N ASP A 263 -10.78 3.80 19.63
CA ASP A 263 -10.56 2.99 18.41
C ASP A 263 -11.66 3.24 17.37
N ARG A 264 -11.30 3.39 16.09
CA ARG A 264 -12.22 3.70 14.99
C ARG A 264 -13.23 2.57 14.77
N ASP A 265 -12.75 1.34 14.67
CA ASP A 265 -13.52 0.20 14.21
C ASP A 265 -14.48 -0.25 15.32
N SER A 266 -13.95 -0.58 16.50
CA SER A 266 -14.73 -1.04 17.65
C SER A 266 -15.50 0.07 18.38
N MET A 267 -15.15 1.34 18.14
CA MET A 267 -15.64 2.51 18.88
C MET A 267 -15.34 2.49 20.39
N THR A 268 -14.57 1.52 20.87
CA THR A 268 -14.24 1.37 22.28
C THR A 268 -13.26 2.45 22.73
N GLN A 269 -13.32 2.80 24.01
CA GLN A 269 -12.50 3.84 24.61
C GLN A 269 -11.67 3.24 25.75
N GLN A 270 -10.40 3.59 25.80
CA GLN A 270 -9.48 3.17 26.86
C GLN A 270 -8.61 4.33 27.33
N ARG A 271 -8.19 4.27 28.61
CA ARG A 271 -7.25 5.24 29.18
C ARG A 271 -5.82 4.78 28.88
N VAL A 272 -5.05 5.65 28.23
CA VAL A 272 -3.64 5.41 27.90
C VAL A 272 -2.83 6.56 28.46
N LYS A 273 -1.70 6.26 29.11
CA LYS A 273 -0.80 7.30 29.61
C LYS A 273 -0.21 8.08 28.44
N ILE A 274 -0.07 9.40 28.59
CA ILE A 274 0.52 10.26 27.55
C ILE A 274 1.90 9.75 27.13
N ALA A 275 2.71 9.29 28.09
CA ALA A 275 4.04 8.76 27.84
C ALA A 275 4.07 7.49 26.95
N ASP A 276 2.97 6.72 26.93
CA ASP A 276 2.89 5.45 26.20
C ASP A 276 2.27 5.61 24.79
N LEU A 277 1.75 6.80 24.46
CA LEU A 277 1.03 7.05 23.20
C LEU A 277 1.89 6.78 21.97
N LYS A 278 3.18 7.13 22.00
CA LYS A 278 4.08 6.88 20.88
C LYS A 278 4.19 5.38 20.59
N SER A 279 4.56 4.58 21.59
CA SER A 279 4.69 3.13 21.45
C SER A 279 3.36 2.47 21.08
N TYR A 280 2.26 2.99 21.61
CA TYR A 280 0.91 2.52 21.28
C TYR A 280 0.62 2.69 19.79
N LEU A 281 0.91 3.87 19.21
CA LEU A 281 0.71 4.15 17.79
C LEU A 281 1.69 3.37 16.88
N GLU A 282 2.93 3.13 17.33
CA GLU A 282 3.90 2.32 16.57
C GLU A 282 3.44 0.86 16.44
N ALA A 283 2.93 0.28 17.52
CA ALA A 283 2.45 -1.10 17.53
C ALA A 283 1.28 -1.31 16.55
N MET A 284 0.37 -0.34 16.44
CA MET A 284 -0.78 -0.42 15.53
C MET A 284 -0.40 -0.40 14.05
N GLN A 285 0.76 0.13 13.69
CA GLN A 285 1.17 0.31 12.29
C GLN A 285 1.83 -0.93 11.67
N GLN A 286 2.07 -1.98 12.45
CA GLN A 286 2.72 -3.21 11.98
C GLN A 286 1.73 -4.10 11.20
N PHE A 287 2.19 -4.74 10.13
CA PHE A 287 1.46 -5.72 9.31
C PHE A 287 2.41 -6.77 8.74
#